data_AF-A0A6J4MHS3-F1
#
_entry.id   AF-A0A6J4MHS3-F1
#
_cell.length_a   1.000
_cell.length_b   1.000
_cell.length_c   1.000
_cell.angle_alpha   90.00
_cell.angle_beta   90.00
_cell.angle_gamma   90.00
#
_symmetry.space_group_name_H-M   'P 1'
#
loop_
_entity.id
_entity.type
_entity.pdbx_description
1 polymer ?
#
loop_
_entity_poly.entity_id
_entity_poly.type
_entity_poly.pdbx_seq_one_letter_code
_entity_poly.pdbx_strand_id
1 'polypeptide(L)' 'MSAGPDVAAAAQLACLLEASAPKPGNVSPGRHFANMRYEDFLASAAAVGPAFAAAGRLPMGATVRLAIEA' A
#
# COMPACT_ATOMS: atom_id res chain seq x y z
N MET A 1 9.77 16.60 14.13
CA MET A 1 9.87 15.89 12.83
C MET A 1 8.46 15.57 12.38
N SER A 2 8.08 15.88 11.14
CA SER A 2 6.75 15.49 10.64
C SER A 2 6.78 13.99 10.39
N ALA A 3 5.94 13.22 11.10
CA ALA A 3 5.90 11.76 10.97
C ALA A 3 5.32 11.28 9.63
N GLY A 4 4.74 12.17 8.82
CA GLY A 4 4.05 11.83 7.57
C GLY A 4 4.92 11.08 6.55
N PRO A 5 6.09 11.60 6.14
CA PRO A 5 6.98 10.91 5.20
C PRO A 5 7.46 9.54 5.70
N ASP A 6 7.75 9.42 7.00
CA ASP A 6 8.16 8.15 7.61
C ASP A 6 7.01 7.13 7.59
N VAL A 7 5.78 7.59 7.88
CA VAL A 7 4.57 6.77 7.82
C VAL A 7 4.26 6.34 6.37
N ALA A 8 4.46 7.22 5.39
CA ALA A 8 4.31 6.88 3.98
C ALA A 8 5.29 5.78 3.57
N ALA A 9 6.58 5.95 3.85
CA ALA A 9 7.60 4.95 3.54
C ALA A 9 7.33 3.62 4.24
N ALA A 10 6.94 3.66 5.52
CA ALA A 10 6.58 2.47 6.28
C ALA A 10 5.36 1.75 5.69
N ALA A 11 4.31 2.49 5.28
CA ALA A 11 3.12 1.91 4.66
C ALA A 11 3.44 1.25 3.32
N GLN A 12 4.18 1.94 2.44
CA GLN A 12 4.59 1.39 1.15
C GLN A 12 5.44 0.13 1.35
N LEU A 13 6.44 0.18 2.23
CA LEU A 13 7.30 -0.96 2.54
C LEU A 13 6.51 -2.14 3.12
N ALA A 14 5.58 -1.88 4.04
CA ALA A 14 4.73 -2.93 4.61
C ALA A 14 3.89 -3.62 3.53
N CYS A 15 3.25 -2.85 2.63
CA CYS A 15 2.48 -3.42 1.53
C CYS A 15 3.35 -4.24 0.56
N LEU A 16 4.55 -3.74 0.23
CA LEU A 16 5.49 -4.47 -0.63
C LEU A 16 5.92 -5.80 0.01
N LEU A 17 6.28 -5.79 1.30
CA LEU A 17 6.68 -6.99 2.04
C LEU A 17 5.53 -8.00 2.13
N GLU A 18 4.31 -7.52 2.40
CA GLU A 18 3.11 -8.35 2.49
C GLU A 18 2.81 -9.06 1.15
N ALA A 19 2.82 -8.31 0.05
CA ALA A 19 2.54 -8.85 -1.28
C ALA A 19 3.66 -9.79 -1.76
N SER A 20 4.90 -9.57 -1.32
CA SER A 20 6.06 -10.37 -1.70
C SER A 20 6.15 -11.70 -0.93
N ALA A 21 5.54 -11.79 0.25
CA ALA A 21 5.57 -12.98 1.08
C ALA A 21 4.75 -14.12 0.44
N PRO A 22 5.28 -15.35 0.30
CA PRO A 22 4.49 -16.49 -0.12
C PRO A 22 3.44 -16.88 0.93
N LYS A 23 2.17 -16.93 0.53
CA LYS A 23 1.02 -17.26 1.41
C LYS A 23 0.03 -18.16 0.69
N PRO A 24 -0.38 -19.31 1.27
CA PRO A 24 -1.40 -20.17 0.67
C PRO A 24 -2.69 -19.39 0.38
N GLY A 25 -3.23 -19.56 -0.83
CA GLY A 25 -4.49 -18.92 -1.23
C GLY A 25 -4.41 -17.41 -1.49
N ASN A 26 -3.20 -16.83 -1.60
CA ASN A 26 -3.02 -15.41 -1.86
C ASN A 26 -2.07 -15.16 -3.04
N VAL A 27 -2.12 -13.93 -3.56
CA VAL A 27 -1.17 -13.45 -4.58
C VAL A 27 0.21 -13.25 -3.95
N SER A 28 1.24 -13.67 -4.68
CA SER A 28 2.66 -13.47 -4.37
C SER A 28 3.49 -13.65 -5.66
N PRO A 29 4.80 -13.36 -5.69
CA PRO A 29 5.61 -13.56 -6.89
C PRO A 29 5.44 -14.97 -7.49
N GLY A 30 5.03 -15.05 -8.76
CA GLY A 30 4.76 -16.32 -9.45
C GLY A 30 3.42 -17.00 -9.08
N ARG A 31 2.65 -16.47 -8.12
CA ARG A 31 1.34 -16.99 -7.71
C ARG A 31 0.26 -15.93 -7.93
N HIS A 32 -0.54 -16.08 -8.98
CA HIS A 32 -1.57 -15.12 -9.38
C HIS A 32 -2.93 -15.81 -9.57
N PHE A 33 -3.98 -14.99 -9.62
CA PHE A 33 -5.32 -15.40 -10.05
C PHE A 33 -5.59 -14.92 -11.47
N ALA A 34 -6.68 -15.40 -12.08
CA ALA A 34 -7.05 -15.05 -13.46
C ALA A 34 -7.24 -13.53 -13.67
N ASN A 35 -7.63 -12.80 -12.62
CA ASN A 35 -7.98 -11.39 -12.66
C ASN A 35 -7.15 -10.52 -11.68
N MET A 36 -6.10 -11.06 -11.07
CA MET A 36 -5.34 -10.33 -10.06
C MET A 36 -3.92 -10.86 -9.97
N ARG A 37 -2.95 -9.97 -10.18
CA ARG A 37 -1.53 -10.28 -10.29
C ARG A 37 -0.71 -9.56 -9.22
N TYR A 38 0.51 -10.04 -9.03
CA TYR A 38 1.44 -9.45 -8.06
C TYR A 38 1.77 -7.98 -8.41
N GLU A 39 1.86 -7.66 -9.69
CA GLU A 39 2.14 -6.30 -10.16
C GLU A 39 1.03 -5.30 -9.78
N ASP A 40 -0.22 -5.76 -9.68
CA ASP A 40 -1.35 -4.92 -9.24
C ASP A 40 -1.16 -4.48 -7.77
N PHE A 41 -0.65 -5.38 -6.91
CA PHE A 41 -0.33 -5.07 -5.52
C PHE A 41 0.89 -4.15 -5.41
N LEU A 42 1.90 -4.31 -6.28
CA LEU A 42 3.05 -3.40 -6.33
C LEU A 42 2.63 -1.98 -6.73
N ALA A 43 1.78 -1.87 -7.74
CA ALA A 43 1.22 -0.59 -8.17
C ALA A 43 0.40 0.05 -7.03
N SER A 44 -0.44 -0.73 -6.36
CA SER A 44 -1.21 -0.26 -5.20
C SER A 44 -0.31 0.22 -4.06
N ALA A 45 0.73 -0.55 -3.71
CA ALA A 45 1.69 -0.18 -2.67
C ALA A 45 2.40 1.14 -3.01
N ALA A 46 2.75 1.39 -4.27
CA ALA A 46 3.33 2.66 -4.69
C ALA A 46 2.31 3.82 -4.59
N ALA A 47 1.08 3.61 -5.04
CA ALA A 47 0.04 4.63 -5.13
C ALA A 47 -0.40 5.20 -3.77
N VAL A 48 -0.36 4.41 -2.69
CA VAL A 48 -0.85 4.87 -1.37
C VAL A 48 0.07 5.89 -0.67
N GLY A 49 1.34 6.01 -1.10
CA GLY A 49 2.35 6.85 -0.43
C GLY A 49 1.93 8.30 -0.16
N PRO A 50 1.45 9.06 -1.16
CA PRO A 50 1.01 10.44 -0.99
C PRO A 50 -0.11 10.62 0.04
N ALA A 51 -1.07 9.68 0.12
CA ALA A 51 -2.15 9.73 1.10
C ALA A 51 -1.60 9.57 2.53
N PHE A 52 -0.72 8.59 2.75
CA PHE A 52 -0.07 8.36 4.05
C PHE A 52 0.93 9.46 4.43
N ALA A 53 1.48 10.21 3.46
CA ALA A 53 2.32 11.38 3.76
C ALA A 53 1.53 12.51 4.48
N ALA A 54 0.20 12.50 4.36
CA ALA A 54 -0.69 13.39 5.10
C ALA A 54 -1.11 12.85 6.48
N ALA A 55 -0.59 11.69 6.92
CA ALA A 55 -0.92 11.11 8.22
C ALA A 55 -0.64 12.10 9.37
N GLY A 56 -1.56 12.13 10.34
CA GLY A 56 -1.52 13.07 11.46
C GLY A 56 -1.93 14.52 11.11
N ARG A 57 -2.16 14.83 9.83
CA ARG A 57 -2.70 16.13 9.38
C ARG A 57 -4.17 16.09 8.98
N LEU A 58 -4.66 14.92 8.59
CA LEU A 58 -6.04 14.70 8.20
C LEU A 58 -6.69 13.63 9.09
N PRO A 59 -8.02 13.67 9.28
CA PRO A 59 -8.75 12.55 9.88
C PRO A 59 -8.52 11.28 9.09
N MET A 60 -8.47 10.12 9.78
CA MET A 60 -8.21 8.82 9.17
C MET A 60 -9.09 8.53 7.95
N GLY A 61 -10.39 8.83 8.02
CA GLY A 61 -11.31 8.61 6.89
C GLY A 61 -10.95 9.44 5.65
N ALA A 62 -10.44 10.66 5.82
CA ALA A 62 -9.96 11.48 4.71
C ALA A 62 -8.65 10.92 4.12
N THR A 63 -7.74 10.43 4.97
CA THR A 63 -6.53 9.73 4.51
C THR A 63 -6.88 8.47 3.70
N VAL A 64 -7.81 7.65 4.16
CA VAL A 64 -8.27 6.45 3.44
C VAL A 64 -8.90 6.82 2.10
N ARG A 65 -9.74 7.87 2.07
CA ARG A 65 -10.35 8.36 0.83
C ARG A 65 -9.28 8.79 -0.20
N LEU A 66 -8.28 9.57 0.22
CA LEU A 66 -7.18 9.98 -0.66
C LEU A 66 -6.41 8.77 -1.21
N ALA A 67 -6.24 7.70 -0.43
CA ALA A 67 -5.56 6.49 -0.89
C ALA A 67 -6.37 5.70 -1.94
N ILE A 68 -7.71 5.74 -1.87
CA ILE A 68 -8.60 5.11 -2.85
C ILE A 68 -8.69 5.92 -4.14
N GLU A 69 -8.60 7.25 -4.06
CA GLU A 69 -8.65 8.16 -5.21
C GLU A 69 -7.29 8.28 -5.96
N ALA A 70 -6.24 7.59 -5.48
CA ALA A 70 -4.87 7.64 -6.01
C ALA A 70 -4.64 6.75 -7.25
#